data_AF-A0A286X957-F1
#
_entry.id   AF-A0A286X957-F1
#
_cell.length_a   1.000
_cell.length_b   1.000
_cell.length_c   1.000
_cell.angle_alpha   90.00
_cell.angle_beta   90.00
_cell.angle_gamma   90.00
#
_symmetry.space_group_name_H-M   'P 1'
#
loop_
_entity.id
_entity.type
_entity.pdbx_description
1 polymer ?
#
loop_
_entity_poly.entity_id
_entity_poly.type
_entity_poly.pdbx_seq_one_letter_code
_entity_poly.pdbx_strand_id
1 'polypeptide(L)'
;FDNSLVSNLELPSHSLPSYPANYSDDSKTWRPVEIFSLISRYQNEVSDRRICASISAPKTCSIERVLKKTERFQKWLQAKRLTPDLVQGLPSPLLRCPSQRLLDRVVRRYAEVADAGSIFMDHFTERDKLRLLYTLAINTHPILLQIFPGAEGWPLPKYLGSCGRLLISTSTRPLQEFYDSPPDRAADLAYQLLGVLESLRSNDLNYFFYFTHVDANMFGIFNNGHLFIRDASTLGVIDKQEGSQTATRTRENQDIFSCLVSGCQTQLPSCDTISEKHSLVLVCQQLLPLLLQGKFPSPVQEEIDLALTHCGESSRPDPEVLQAASQLKDILRPLRTCDPRFAYRYPDCKYDDRF
;
A
#
# COMPACT_ATOMS: atom_id res chain seq x y z
N PHE A 1 34.12 20.16 6.07
CA PHE A 1 32.69 20.12 5.71
C PHE A 1 32.35 21.49 5.18
N ASP A 2 32.35 21.64 3.86
CA ASP A 2 32.09 22.93 3.21
C ASP A 2 30.62 23.29 3.38
N ASN A 3 30.40 24.42 4.04
CA ASN A 3 29.12 25.10 4.20
C ASN A 3 28.69 25.76 2.88
N SER A 4 28.44 24.98 1.83
CA SER A 4 27.57 25.45 0.75
C SER A 4 26.14 25.06 1.10
N LEU A 5 25.50 25.87 1.94
CA LEU A 5 24.04 25.87 2.07
C LEU A 5 23.47 26.12 0.67
N VAL A 6 22.94 25.06 0.05
CA VAL A 6 22.15 25.16 -1.18
C VAL A 6 20.88 25.92 -0.81
N SER A 7 20.93 27.25 -0.93
CA SER A 7 19.90 28.18 -0.48
C SER A 7 18.66 28.22 -1.38
N ASN A 8 18.56 27.34 -2.40
CA ASN A 8 17.49 27.34 -3.40
C ASN A 8 16.83 25.95 -3.61
N LEU A 9 16.86 25.05 -2.63
CA LEU A 9 15.97 23.88 -2.65
C LEU A 9 14.59 24.33 -2.19
N GLU A 10 13.80 24.88 -3.12
CA GLU A 10 12.35 24.96 -2.92
C GLU A 10 11.84 23.54 -2.71
N LEU A 11 11.29 23.27 -1.53
CA LEU A 11 10.58 22.02 -1.30
C LEU A 11 9.48 21.91 -2.36
N PRO A 12 9.31 20.74 -3.00
CA PRO A 12 8.32 20.55 -4.05
C PRO A 12 6.93 20.99 -3.59
N SER A 13 6.10 21.40 -4.56
CA SER A 13 4.84 22.08 -4.31
C SER A 13 4.01 21.37 -3.23
N HIS A 14 3.49 22.17 -2.29
CA HIS A 14 2.85 21.73 -1.05
C HIS A 14 1.60 20.84 -1.21
N SER A 15 1.21 20.55 -2.45
CA SER A 15 0.08 19.70 -2.83
C SER A 15 0.47 18.24 -3.12
N LEU A 16 1.74 17.94 -3.37
CA LEU A 16 2.14 16.59 -3.79
C LEU A 16 2.31 15.65 -2.57
N PRO A 17 1.67 14.46 -2.57
CA PRO A 17 1.77 13.50 -1.47
C PRO A 17 3.14 12.81 -1.39
N SER A 18 3.94 12.91 -2.46
CA SER A 18 5.25 12.28 -2.59
C SER A 18 6.15 13.09 -3.51
N TYR A 19 7.47 12.99 -3.31
CA TYR A 19 8.45 13.64 -4.17
C TYR A 19 9.78 12.85 -4.23
N PRO A 20 10.48 12.91 -5.38
CA PRO A 20 11.77 12.25 -5.54
C PRO A 20 12.86 12.97 -4.74
N ALA A 21 13.79 12.19 -4.21
CA ALA A 21 14.99 12.68 -3.53
C ALA A 21 16.15 11.70 -3.75
N ASN A 22 17.33 12.03 -3.25
CA ASN A 22 18.48 11.13 -3.24
C ASN A 22 18.90 10.84 -1.80
N TYR A 23 19.19 9.56 -1.54
CA TYR A 23 19.71 9.07 -0.26
C TYR A 23 21.09 8.49 -0.47
N SER A 24 22.00 8.74 0.46
CA SER A 24 23.30 8.10 0.52
C SER A 24 23.46 7.39 1.86
N ASP A 25 24.00 6.18 1.81
CA ASP A 25 24.49 5.47 2.99
C ASP A 25 25.97 5.82 3.25
N ASP A 26 26.59 5.13 4.22
CA ASP A 26 28.00 5.30 4.58
C ASP A 26 28.98 5.04 3.41
N SER A 27 28.53 4.35 2.35
CA SER A 27 29.32 4.12 1.13
C SER A 27 29.38 5.34 0.20
N LYS A 28 28.69 6.43 0.54
CA LYS A 28 28.60 7.67 -0.27
C LYS A 28 27.99 7.46 -1.66
N THR A 29 27.26 6.36 -1.87
CA THR A 29 26.55 6.09 -3.12
C THR A 29 25.15 6.67 -3.07
N TRP A 30 24.88 7.67 -3.91
CA TRP A 30 23.56 8.29 -4.03
C TRP A 30 22.61 7.38 -4.78
N ARG A 31 21.46 7.08 -4.16
CA ARG A 31 20.39 6.26 -4.72
C ARG A 31 19.09 7.06 -4.76
N PRO A 32 18.29 6.94 -5.84
CA PRO A 32 17.00 7.61 -5.91
C PRO A 32 16.04 7.01 -4.89
N VAL A 33 15.42 7.88 -4.11
CA VAL A 33 14.40 7.54 -3.11
C VAL A 33 13.19 8.41 -3.32
N GLU A 34 12.09 8.01 -2.71
CA GLU A 34 10.85 8.75 -2.72
C GLU A 34 10.44 9.03 -1.29
N ILE A 35 10.12 10.31 -1.02
CA ILE A 35 9.66 10.76 0.28
C ILE A 35 8.16 10.93 0.18
N PHE A 36 7.41 10.22 1.04
CA PHE A 36 5.95 10.31 1.10
C PHE A 36 5.52 11.01 2.40
N SER A 37 4.53 11.88 2.28
CA SER A 37 3.76 12.34 3.43
C SER A 37 2.69 11.30 3.76
N LEU A 38 2.48 11.01 5.05
CA LEU A 38 1.44 10.05 5.47
C LEU A 38 0.06 10.43 4.95
N ILE A 39 -0.25 11.72 4.89
CA ILE A 39 -1.46 12.29 4.29
C ILE A 39 -1.10 13.64 3.68
N SER A 40 -1.99 14.18 2.84
CA SER A 40 -1.81 15.51 2.28
C SER A 40 -1.69 16.58 3.37
N ARG A 41 -1.01 17.69 3.06
CA ARG A 41 -0.88 18.82 4.00
C ARG A 41 -2.25 19.34 4.47
N TYR A 42 -3.22 19.45 3.57
CA TYR A 42 -4.58 19.87 3.93
C TYR A 42 -5.21 18.91 4.96
N GLN A 43 -5.12 17.60 4.73
CA GLN A 43 -5.62 16.61 5.69
C GLN A 43 -4.86 16.67 7.03
N ASN A 44 -3.54 16.91 7.00
CA ASN A 44 -2.75 17.14 8.22
C ASN A 44 -3.26 18.33 9.02
N GLU A 45 -3.51 19.47 8.37
CA GLU A 45 -4.02 20.68 9.03
C GLU A 45 -5.44 20.46 9.59
N VAL A 46 -6.30 19.75 8.87
CA VAL A 46 -7.64 19.38 9.36
C VAL A 46 -7.54 18.44 10.56
N SER A 47 -6.66 17.43 10.50
CA SER A 47 -6.39 16.49 11.58
C SER A 47 -5.88 17.22 12.83
N ASP A 48 -4.92 18.13 12.67
CA ASP A 48 -4.35 18.91 13.77
C ASP A 48 -5.39 19.82 14.42
N ARG A 49 -6.24 20.46 13.63
CA ARG A 49 -7.37 21.25 14.15
C ARG A 49 -8.34 20.39 14.95
N ARG A 50 -8.69 19.19 14.47
CA ARG A 50 -9.57 18.25 15.21
C ARG A 50 -8.95 17.82 16.53
N ILE A 51 -7.66 17.46 16.52
CA ILE A 51 -6.92 17.08 17.73
C ILE A 51 -6.95 18.25 18.72
N CYS A 52 -6.63 19.46 18.29
CA CYS A 52 -6.58 20.62 19.18
C CYS A 52 -7.94 21.09 19.68
N ALA A 53 -9.01 20.93 18.88
CA ALA A 53 -10.36 21.25 19.29
C ALA A 53 -10.84 20.36 20.46
N SER A 54 -10.30 19.15 20.60
CA SER A 54 -10.69 18.21 21.66
C SER A 54 -10.37 18.67 23.09
N ILE A 55 -9.51 19.69 23.29
CA ILE A 55 -9.07 20.16 24.63
C ILE A 55 -9.55 21.59 24.97
N SER A 56 -10.45 22.21 24.20
CA SER A 56 -11.00 23.55 24.49
C SER A 56 -9.95 24.68 24.68
N ALA A 57 -8.70 24.48 24.25
CA ALA A 57 -7.59 25.44 24.40
C ALA A 57 -6.72 25.53 23.12
N PRO A 58 -7.13 26.33 22.12
CA PRO A 58 -6.54 26.28 20.77
C PRO A 58 -5.17 26.98 20.62
N LYS A 59 -4.79 27.92 21.50
CA LYS A 59 -3.60 28.79 21.27
C LYS A 59 -2.24 28.17 21.63
N THR A 60 -2.21 27.07 22.40
CA THR A 60 -0.98 26.39 22.87
C THR A 60 -1.09 24.86 22.74
N CYS A 61 -1.77 24.40 21.70
CA CYS A 61 -2.03 22.98 21.50
C CYS A 61 -0.76 22.24 21.04
N SER A 62 -0.36 21.21 21.81
CA SER A 62 0.65 20.24 21.38
C SER A 62 -0.06 18.94 21.02
N ILE A 63 0.04 18.56 19.73
CA ILE A 63 -0.58 17.35 19.18
C ILE A 63 -0.18 16.11 19.99
N GLU A 64 1.12 15.94 20.25
CA GLU A 64 1.63 14.83 21.04
C GLU A 64 1.00 14.79 22.44
N ARG A 65 0.98 15.92 23.16
CA ARG A 65 0.42 15.97 24.52
C ARG A 65 -1.08 15.68 24.56
N VAL A 66 -1.82 16.12 23.54
CA VAL A 66 -3.25 15.85 23.43
C VAL A 66 -3.47 14.35 23.22
N LEU A 67 -2.82 13.76 22.22
CA LEU A 67 -2.98 12.35 21.89
C LEU A 67 -2.54 11.44 23.05
N LYS A 68 -1.48 11.81 23.78
CA LYS A 68 -1.06 11.09 24.98
C LYS A 68 -2.13 11.01 26.07
N LYS A 69 -3.05 11.98 26.16
CA LYS A 69 -4.10 12.00 27.20
C LYS A 69 -5.36 11.22 26.83
N THR A 70 -5.45 10.72 25.60
CA THR A 70 -6.63 9.98 25.14
C THR A 70 -6.76 8.63 25.83
N GLU A 71 -8.00 8.17 26.05
CA GLU A 71 -8.27 6.88 26.69
C GLU A 71 -7.65 5.71 25.91
N ARG A 72 -7.75 5.72 24.57
CA ARG A 72 -7.13 4.68 23.72
C ARG A 72 -5.63 4.62 23.94
N PHE A 73 -4.93 5.77 23.93
CA PHE A 73 -3.48 5.75 24.13
C PHE A 73 -3.11 5.27 25.55
N GLN A 74 -3.88 5.65 26.57
CA GLN A 74 -3.66 5.14 27.93
C GLN A 74 -3.81 3.62 28.02
N LYS A 75 -4.78 3.03 27.30
CA LYS A 75 -4.90 1.56 27.17
C LYS A 75 -3.69 0.95 26.46
N TRP A 76 -3.21 1.57 25.38
CA TRP A 76 -2.00 1.12 24.66
C TRP A 76 -0.74 1.13 25.53
N LEU A 77 -0.59 2.11 26.41
CA LEU A 77 0.55 2.19 27.33
C LEU A 77 0.63 0.95 28.24
N GLN A 78 -0.53 0.49 28.74
CA GLN A 78 -0.62 -0.67 29.62
C GLN A 78 -0.58 -2.01 28.86
N ALA A 79 -0.89 -1.99 27.56
CA ALA A 79 -0.90 -3.18 26.74
C ALA A 79 0.50 -3.75 26.49
N LYS A 80 0.65 -5.05 26.71
CA LYS A 80 1.86 -5.82 26.40
C LYS A 80 1.88 -6.39 24.99
N ARG A 81 0.72 -6.54 24.36
CA ARG A 81 0.56 -7.11 23.00
C ARG A 81 -0.45 -6.27 22.24
N LEU A 82 -0.25 -6.13 20.93
CA LEU A 82 -1.21 -5.46 20.07
C LEU A 82 -2.35 -6.44 19.76
N THR A 83 -3.55 -6.13 20.21
CA THR A 83 -4.73 -7.00 20.11
C THR A 83 -5.83 -6.34 19.27
N PRO A 84 -6.78 -7.11 18.70
CA PRO A 84 -7.85 -6.57 17.87
C PRO A 84 -8.68 -5.46 18.54
N ASP A 85 -8.91 -5.54 19.85
CA ASP A 85 -9.65 -4.53 20.62
C ASP A 85 -8.94 -3.16 20.68
N LEU A 86 -7.60 -3.14 20.65
CA LEU A 86 -6.80 -1.92 20.71
C LEU A 86 -6.83 -1.13 19.39
N VAL A 87 -7.05 -1.82 18.28
CA VAL A 87 -7.09 -1.25 16.92
C VAL A 87 -8.51 -1.08 16.38
N GLN A 88 -9.51 -1.57 17.11
CA GLN A 88 -10.91 -1.49 16.70
C GLN A 88 -11.33 -0.03 16.43
N GLY A 89 -12.05 0.18 15.33
CA GLY A 89 -12.57 1.50 14.94
C GLY A 89 -11.53 2.44 14.33
N LEU A 90 -10.29 2.01 14.09
CA LEU A 90 -9.36 2.78 13.25
C LEU A 90 -9.78 2.69 11.78
N PRO A 91 -9.66 3.78 10.98
CA PRO A 91 -10.24 3.86 9.64
C PRO A 91 -9.39 3.17 8.55
N SER A 92 -8.25 2.56 8.90
CA SER A 92 -7.35 1.96 7.93
C SER A 92 -7.92 0.66 7.32
N PRO A 93 -7.82 0.48 5.98
CA PRO A 93 -8.17 -0.78 5.33
C PRO A 93 -7.39 -2.00 5.86
N LEU A 94 -6.12 -1.82 6.28
CA LEU A 94 -5.29 -2.87 6.89
C LEU A 94 -5.95 -3.43 8.15
N LEU A 95 -6.65 -2.58 8.90
CA LEU A 95 -7.25 -2.89 10.19
C LEU A 95 -8.76 -3.18 10.10
N ARG A 96 -9.30 -3.35 8.88
CA ARG A 96 -10.70 -3.74 8.69
C ARG A 96 -11.01 -5.10 9.31
N CYS A 97 -10.06 -6.04 9.17
CA CYS A 97 -10.19 -7.44 9.57
C CYS A 97 -8.98 -7.86 10.41
N PRO A 98 -8.78 -7.25 11.58
CA PRO A 98 -7.55 -7.43 12.34
C PRO A 98 -7.53 -8.84 12.97
N SER A 99 -6.67 -9.71 12.45
CA SER A 99 -6.34 -10.99 13.09
C SER A 99 -5.20 -10.81 14.09
N GLN A 100 -5.10 -11.70 15.06
CA GLN A 100 -3.99 -11.62 16.02
C GLN A 100 -2.66 -11.89 15.32
N ARG A 101 -2.61 -12.83 14.37
CA ARG A 101 -1.42 -13.12 13.56
C ARG A 101 -0.95 -11.92 12.73
N LEU A 102 -1.87 -11.15 12.16
CA LEU A 102 -1.54 -9.91 11.45
C LEU A 102 -0.95 -8.85 12.40
N LEU A 103 -1.56 -8.63 13.55
CA LEU A 103 -1.10 -7.64 14.53
C LEU A 103 0.25 -8.04 15.17
N ASP A 104 0.46 -9.32 15.44
CA ASP A 104 1.76 -9.86 15.87
C ASP A 104 2.84 -9.59 14.82
N ARG A 105 2.51 -9.75 13.53
CA ARG A 105 3.43 -9.45 12.43
C ARG A 105 3.76 -7.95 12.37
N VAL A 106 2.78 -7.07 12.63
CA VAL A 106 3.00 -5.62 12.76
C VAL A 106 4.02 -5.31 13.85
N VAL A 107 3.81 -5.80 15.07
CA VAL A 107 4.74 -5.54 16.19
C VAL A 107 6.11 -6.12 15.91
N ARG A 108 6.16 -7.37 15.43
CA ARG A 108 7.42 -8.10 15.18
C ARG A 108 8.31 -7.44 14.13
N ARG A 109 7.73 -6.77 13.14
CA ARG A 109 8.45 -6.18 12.00
C ARG A 109 8.52 -4.66 12.05
N TYR A 110 8.02 -4.04 13.11
CA TYR A 110 8.07 -2.58 13.25
C TYR A 110 9.52 -2.12 13.39
N ALA A 111 10.03 -1.41 12.39
CA ALA A 111 11.45 -1.05 12.26
C ALA A 111 11.81 0.24 13.02
N GLU A 112 10.83 0.93 13.62
CA GLU A 112 11.03 2.20 14.32
C GLU A 112 11.42 2.03 15.79
N VAL A 113 11.72 0.79 16.22
CA VAL A 113 12.16 0.45 17.58
C VAL A 113 13.54 -0.20 17.53
N ALA A 114 14.29 -0.08 18.62
CA ALA A 114 15.66 -0.60 18.70
C ALA A 114 15.72 -2.13 18.58
N ASP A 115 14.79 -2.85 19.22
CA ASP A 115 14.81 -4.31 19.34
C ASP A 115 13.59 -4.96 18.66
N ALA A 116 13.55 -4.93 17.33
CA ALA A 116 12.51 -5.61 16.57
C ALA A 116 12.61 -7.15 16.69
N GLY A 117 11.49 -7.85 16.50
CA GLY A 117 11.44 -9.32 16.46
C GLY A 117 10.52 -9.98 17.50
N SER A 118 10.07 -9.23 18.50
CA SER A 118 9.08 -9.68 19.48
C SER A 118 7.65 -9.41 19.03
N ILE A 119 6.69 -10.25 19.44
CA ILE A 119 5.25 -9.97 19.28
C ILE A 119 4.70 -9.09 20.43
N PHE A 120 5.50 -8.87 21.47
CA PHE A 120 5.15 -8.05 22.62
C PHE A 120 5.73 -6.64 22.50
N MET A 121 4.99 -5.64 22.97
CA MET A 121 5.32 -4.22 22.96
C MET A 121 6.05 -3.77 24.24
N ASP A 122 6.56 -4.67 25.08
CA ASP A 122 7.25 -4.31 26.33
C ASP A 122 8.52 -3.46 26.09
N HIS A 123 9.15 -3.62 24.93
CA HIS A 123 10.34 -2.88 24.52
C HIS A 123 10.01 -1.54 23.82
N PHE A 124 8.73 -1.25 23.56
CA PHE A 124 8.32 0.00 22.91
C PHE A 124 8.29 1.12 23.95
N THR A 125 8.93 2.25 23.64
CA THR A 125 8.76 3.47 24.44
C THR A 125 7.35 4.04 24.27
N GLU A 126 6.95 4.98 25.13
CA GLU A 126 5.68 5.73 24.94
C GLU A 126 5.61 6.39 23.56
N ARG A 127 6.76 6.90 23.07
CA ARG A 127 6.85 7.56 21.77
C ARG A 127 6.62 6.57 20.63
N ASP A 128 7.15 5.35 20.75
CA ASP A 128 7.00 4.31 19.72
C ASP A 128 5.56 3.81 19.66
N LYS A 129 4.94 3.58 20.81
CA LYS A 129 3.51 3.23 20.89
C LYS A 129 2.63 4.32 20.28
N LEU A 130 2.92 5.59 20.56
CA LEU A 130 2.14 6.71 20.03
C LEU A 130 2.32 6.83 18.52
N ARG A 131 3.55 6.66 18.05
CA ARG A 131 3.89 6.68 16.63
C ARG A 131 3.18 5.57 15.87
N LEU A 132 3.23 4.33 16.38
CA LEU A 132 2.55 3.20 15.76
C LEU A 132 1.03 3.42 15.71
N LEU A 133 0.41 3.82 16.84
CA LEU A 133 -1.02 4.10 16.87
C LEU A 133 -1.41 5.22 15.89
N TYR A 134 -0.64 6.31 15.84
CA TYR A 134 -0.88 7.41 14.91
C TYR A 134 -0.76 6.96 13.45
N THR A 135 0.29 6.20 13.10
CA THR A 135 0.47 5.66 11.75
C THR A 135 -0.69 4.74 11.36
N LEU A 136 -1.09 3.82 12.24
CA LEU A 136 -2.22 2.93 12.00
C LEU A 136 -3.55 3.67 11.81
N ALA A 137 -3.73 4.81 12.47
CA ALA A 137 -4.91 5.65 12.36
C ALA A 137 -4.94 6.53 11.09
N ILE A 138 -3.76 6.93 10.59
CA ILE A 138 -3.63 7.93 9.53
C ILE A 138 -3.39 7.30 8.16
N ASN A 139 -2.36 6.45 8.05
CA ASN A 139 -1.99 5.79 6.80
C ASN A 139 -1.08 4.59 7.10
N THR A 140 -1.52 3.41 6.69
CA THR A 140 -0.83 2.14 6.92
C THR A 140 0.17 1.76 5.83
N HIS A 141 0.35 2.57 4.79
CA HIS A 141 1.37 2.36 3.78
C HIS A 141 2.76 2.03 4.36
N PRO A 142 3.35 2.82 5.30
CA PRO A 142 4.65 2.47 5.88
C PRO A 142 4.63 1.17 6.70
N ILE A 143 3.49 0.78 7.28
CA ILE A 143 3.37 -0.51 7.98
C ILE A 143 3.41 -1.66 6.99
N LEU A 144 2.67 -1.55 5.88
CA LEU A 144 2.68 -2.57 4.82
C LEU A 144 4.07 -2.78 4.23
N LEU A 145 4.82 -1.72 3.97
CA LEU A 145 6.20 -1.82 3.46
C LEU A 145 7.15 -2.54 4.43
N GLN A 146 6.91 -2.45 5.75
CA GLN A 146 7.73 -3.08 6.78
C GLN A 146 7.34 -4.55 7.00
N ILE A 147 6.05 -4.85 7.07
CA ILE A 147 5.56 -6.20 7.38
C ILE A 147 5.56 -7.11 6.14
N PHE A 148 5.53 -6.56 4.93
CA PHE A 148 5.57 -7.31 3.66
C PHE A 148 6.73 -6.80 2.79
N PRO A 149 7.99 -7.03 3.18
CA PRO A 149 9.12 -6.43 2.51
C PRO A 149 9.38 -7.09 1.15
N GLY A 150 9.79 -6.31 0.15
CA GLY A 150 10.12 -6.85 -1.18
C GLY A 150 11.27 -7.87 -1.21
N ALA A 151 12.16 -7.84 -0.20
CA ALA A 151 13.19 -8.87 -0.02
C ALA A 151 12.61 -10.28 0.27
N GLU A 152 11.35 -10.36 0.73
CA GLU A 152 10.60 -11.61 0.94
C GLU A 152 9.68 -11.94 -0.26
N GLY A 153 9.87 -11.27 -1.41
CA GLY A 153 9.11 -11.52 -2.64
C GLY A 153 7.82 -10.70 -2.78
N TRP A 154 7.52 -9.81 -1.84
CA TRP A 154 6.34 -8.94 -1.93
C TRP A 154 6.51 -7.84 -2.97
N PRO A 155 5.46 -7.45 -3.72
CA PRO A 155 5.53 -6.41 -4.74
C PRO A 155 5.47 -5.01 -4.13
N LEU A 156 6.29 -4.74 -3.10
CA LEU A 156 6.37 -3.46 -2.40
C LEU A 156 7.81 -2.88 -2.45
N PRO A 157 7.97 -1.55 -2.64
CA PRO A 157 9.26 -0.88 -2.55
C PRO A 157 9.95 -1.10 -1.21
N LYS A 158 11.28 -0.98 -1.19
CA LYS A 158 12.04 -1.12 0.05
C LYS A 158 11.78 0.10 0.95
N TYR A 159 11.31 -0.16 2.16
CA TYR A 159 11.24 0.82 3.24
C TYR A 159 12.65 1.20 3.72
N LEU A 160 12.91 2.51 3.85
CA LEU A 160 14.21 3.04 4.29
C LEU A 160 14.15 3.75 5.64
N GLY A 161 12.95 4.08 6.12
CA GLY A 161 12.74 4.72 7.42
C GLY A 161 11.61 5.74 7.39
N SER A 162 11.28 6.29 8.55
CA SER A 162 10.36 7.43 8.64
C SER A 162 10.80 8.42 9.70
N CYS A 163 10.31 9.65 9.59
CA CYS A 163 10.51 10.70 10.59
C CYS A 163 9.27 11.58 10.65
N GLY A 164 8.65 11.67 11.83
CA GLY A 164 7.41 12.43 12.01
C GLY A 164 6.29 11.88 11.11
N ARG A 165 5.81 12.70 10.18
CA ARG A 165 4.73 12.35 9.22
C ARG A 165 5.26 12.05 7.81
N LEU A 166 6.56 11.80 7.69
CA LEU A 166 7.21 11.46 6.44
C LEU A 166 7.77 10.04 6.52
N LEU A 167 7.72 9.31 5.41
CA LEU A 167 8.43 8.06 5.22
C LEU A 167 9.30 8.13 3.96
N ILE A 168 10.30 7.26 3.90
CA ILE A 168 11.23 7.15 2.79
C ILE A 168 11.21 5.72 2.28
N SER A 169 11.09 5.57 0.96
CA SER A 169 11.22 4.28 0.27
C SER A 169 12.04 4.42 -1.01
N THR A 170 12.38 3.30 -1.63
CA THR A 170 13.05 3.31 -2.94
C THR A 170 12.14 3.88 -4.02
N SER A 171 12.68 4.76 -4.87
CA SER A 171 11.91 5.46 -5.90
C SER A 171 11.47 4.54 -7.03
N THR A 172 10.27 4.80 -7.54
CA THR A 172 9.73 4.20 -8.78
C THR A 172 9.17 5.30 -9.69
N ARG A 173 8.89 4.98 -10.96
CA ARG A 173 8.15 5.86 -11.86
C ARG A 173 6.69 5.45 -11.90
N PRO A 174 5.71 6.36 -11.74
CA PRO A 174 4.29 6.01 -11.71
C PRO A 174 3.84 5.36 -13.02
N LEU A 175 2.86 4.43 -12.94
CA LEU A 175 2.32 3.71 -14.10
C LEU A 175 1.77 4.65 -15.18
N GLN A 176 1.27 5.82 -14.77
CA GLN A 176 0.75 6.84 -15.68
C GLN A 176 1.76 7.26 -16.76
N GLU A 177 3.06 7.31 -16.44
CA GLU A 177 4.11 7.68 -17.40
C GLU A 177 4.29 6.64 -18.53
N PHE A 178 3.63 5.48 -18.43
CA PHE A 178 3.79 4.36 -19.35
C PHE A 178 2.56 4.11 -20.22
N TYR A 179 1.47 4.89 -20.11
CA TYR A 179 0.27 4.71 -20.95
C TYR A 179 0.56 4.89 -22.45
N ASP A 180 1.51 5.75 -22.81
CA ASP A 180 1.94 5.93 -24.19
C ASP A 180 3.07 4.97 -24.62
N SER A 181 3.36 3.95 -23.81
CA SER A 181 4.39 2.97 -24.16
C SER A 181 4.04 2.17 -25.43
N PRO A 182 5.06 1.65 -26.13
CA PRO A 182 4.86 0.71 -27.22
C PRO A 182 4.13 -0.58 -26.77
N PRO A 183 3.51 -1.33 -27.70
CA PRO A 183 2.63 -2.46 -27.37
C PRO A 183 3.29 -3.56 -26.55
N ASP A 184 4.57 -3.88 -26.82
CA ASP A 184 5.33 -4.90 -26.11
C ASP A 184 5.57 -4.57 -24.63
N ARG A 185 5.82 -3.28 -24.34
CA ARG A 185 5.95 -2.78 -22.97
C ARG A 185 4.59 -2.67 -22.29
N ALA A 186 3.55 -2.24 -23.01
CA ALA A 186 2.20 -2.21 -22.47
C ALA A 186 1.71 -3.62 -22.08
N ALA A 187 1.94 -4.62 -22.94
CA ALA A 187 1.61 -6.01 -22.67
C ALA A 187 2.32 -6.54 -21.41
N ASP A 188 3.61 -6.23 -21.27
CA ASP A 188 4.36 -6.67 -20.09
C ASP A 188 3.90 -6.02 -18.79
N LEU A 189 3.64 -4.71 -18.79
CA LEU A 189 3.15 -4.03 -17.58
C LEU A 189 1.77 -4.55 -17.18
N ALA A 190 0.87 -4.78 -18.15
CA ALA A 190 -0.42 -5.40 -17.89
C ALA A 190 -0.29 -6.84 -17.36
N TYR A 191 0.61 -7.63 -17.94
CA TYR A 191 0.90 -8.99 -17.47
C TYR A 191 1.44 -9.00 -16.04
N GLN A 192 2.40 -8.13 -15.73
CA GLN A 192 2.95 -7.99 -14.39
C GLN A 192 1.89 -7.54 -13.39
N LEU A 193 1.03 -6.58 -13.76
CA LEU A 193 -0.05 -6.10 -12.91
C LEU A 193 -1.04 -7.22 -12.55
N LEU A 194 -1.43 -8.04 -13.52
CA LEU A 194 -2.24 -9.24 -13.27
C LEU A 194 -1.53 -10.25 -12.36
N GLY A 195 -0.21 -10.45 -12.55
CA GLY A 195 0.60 -11.30 -11.67
C GLY A 195 0.71 -10.79 -10.24
N VAL A 196 0.85 -9.47 -10.05
CA VAL A 196 0.82 -8.83 -8.72
C VAL A 196 -0.52 -9.13 -8.04
N LEU A 197 -1.65 -8.90 -8.72
CA LEU A 197 -2.98 -9.17 -8.17
C LEU A 197 -3.19 -10.64 -7.80
N GLU A 198 -2.64 -11.56 -8.59
CA GLU A 198 -2.67 -12.99 -8.28
C GLU A 198 -1.92 -13.31 -6.97
N SER A 199 -0.71 -12.75 -6.79
CA SER A 199 0.09 -12.94 -5.56
C SER A 199 -0.58 -12.31 -4.31
N LEU A 200 -1.28 -11.19 -4.50
CA LEU A 200 -2.08 -10.53 -3.47
C LEU A 200 -3.30 -11.37 -3.06
N ARG A 201 -3.86 -12.16 -3.99
CA ARG A 201 -5.01 -13.04 -3.75
C ARG A 201 -4.61 -14.36 -3.08
N SER A 202 -3.48 -14.92 -3.52
CA SER A 202 -2.98 -16.23 -3.12
C SER A 202 -1.47 -16.17 -2.88
N ASN A 203 -1.05 -16.43 -1.64
CA ASN A 203 0.36 -16.46 -1.23
C ASN A 203 0.57 -17.46 -0.09
N ASP A 204 1.82 -17.83 0.13
CA ASP A 204 2.24 -18.83 1.12
C ASP A 204 1.90 -18.45 2.56
N LEU A 205 1.66 -17.15 2.83
CA LEU A 205 1.27 -16.68 4.16
C LEU A 205 -0.24 -16.72 4.40
N ASN A 206 -1.06 -17.12 3.41
CA ASN A 206 -2.52 -17.13 3.50
C ASN A 206 -3.11 -15.77 3.91
N TYR A 207 -2.52 -14.67 3.41
CA TYR A 207 -3.12 -13.33 3.50
C TYR A 207 -3.81 -12.98 2.19
N PHE A 208 -4.99 -12.40 2.26
CA PHE A 208 -5.70 -11.86 1.11
C PHE A 208 -5.67 -10.35 1.14
N PHE A 209 -5.06 -9.76 0.12
CA PHE A 209 -4.95 -8.32 -0.02
C PHE A 209 -6.01 -7.81 -0.98
N TYR A 210 -6.63 -6.69 -0.61
CA TYR A 210 -7.61 -6.04 -1.44
C TYR A 210 -7.40 -4.53 -1.47
N PHE A 211 -7.65 -3.92 -2.61
CA PHE A 211 -7.67 -2.46 -2.73
C PHE A 211 -9.06 -1.94 -2.41
N THR A 212 -9.14 -0.83 -1.67
CA THR A 212 -10.41 -0.09 -1.51
C THR A 212 -10.70 0.85 -2.68
N HIS A 213 -9.65 1.29 -3.37
CA HIS A 213 -9.68 1.96 -4.67
C HIS A 213 -8.30 1.80 -5.33
N VAL A 214 -8.24 2.03 -6.65
CA VAL A 214 -7.01 1.94 -7.44
C VAL A 214 -6.84 3.20 -8.29
N ASP A 215 -5.61 3.62 -8.50
CA ASP A 215 -5.27 4.64 -9.49
C ASP A 215 -3.85 4.40 -10.05
N ALA A 216 -3.50 5.17 -11.08
CA ALA A 216 -2.23 5.02 -11.79
C ALA A 216 -0.99 5.33 -10.93
N ASN A 217 -1.13 6.15 -9.88
CA ASN A 217 -0.03 6.56 -9.01
C ASN A 217 0.26 5.52 -7.92
N MET A 218 -0.65 4.57 -7.69
CA MET A 218 -0.45 3.45 -6.76
C MET A 218 0.52 2.40 -7.28
N PHE A 219 0.73 2.34 -8.59
CA PHE A 219 1.66 1.39 -9.20
C PHE A 219 2.88 2.13 -9.74
N GLY A 220 4.05 1.52 -9.56
CA GLY A 220 5.32 2.09 -9.93
C GLY A 220 6.23 1.09 -10.62
N ILE A 221 7.04 1.58 -11.55
CA ILE A 221 7.98 0.79 -12.35
C ILE A 221 9.40 1.17 -11.94
N PHE A 222 10.21 0.19 -11.57
CA PHE A 222 11.66 0.39 -11.34
C PHE A 222 12.41 0.49 -12.69
N ASN A 223 13.64 0.99 -12.64
CA ASN A 223 14.48 1.15 -13.83
C ASN A 223 14.74 -0.17 -14.59
N ASN A 224 14.64 -1.31 -13.92
CA ASN A 224 14.77 -2.64 -14.50
C ASN A 224 13.46 -3.17 -15.13
N GLY A 225 12.39 -2.38 -15.14
CA GLY A 225 11.10 -2.71 -15.77
C GLY A 225 10.10 -3.44 -14.88
N HIS A 226 10.46 -3.77 -13.63
CA HIS A 226 9.51 -4.43 -12.74
C HIS A 226 8.45 -3.47 -12.19
N LEU A 227 7.20 -3.94 -12.19
CA LEU A 227 6.04 -3.25 -11.62
C LEU A 227 5.84 -3.64 -10.15
N PHE A 228 5.59 -2.63 -9.32
CA PHE A 228 5.39 -2.73 -7.87
C PHE A 228 4.22 -1.86 -7.42
N ILE A 229 3.74 -2.08 -6.21
CA ILE A 229 2.74 -1.25 -5.53
C ILE A 229 3.47 -0.11 -4.84
N ARG A 230 3.53 1.04 -5.51
CA ARG A 230 4.16 2.28 -5.05
C ARG A 230 3.43 2.88 -3.84
N ASP A 231 2.10 2.93 -3.87
CA ASP A 231 1.28 3.39 -2.75
C ASP A 231 0.35 2.25 -2.28
N ALA A 232 0.45 1.95 -0.99
CA ALA A 232 -0.27 0.88 -0.31
C ALA A 232 -1.29 1.42 0.69
N SER A 233 -1.57 2.73 0.68
CA SER A 233 -2.46 3.40 1.63
C SER A 233 -3.90 2.87 1.62
N THR A 234 -4.30 2.25 0.51
CA THR A 234 -5.66 1.76 0.25
C THR A 234 -5.79 0.25 0.35
N LEU A 235 -4.66 -0.44 0.56
CA LEU A 235 -4.59 -1.89 0.71
C LEU A 235 -5.09 -2.30 2.09
N GLY A 236 -6.10 -3.16 2.08
CA GLY A 236 -6.48 -3.94 3.25
C GLY A 236 -5.97 -5.36 3.18
N VAL A 237 -5.95 -6.02 4.33
CA VAL A 237 -5.45 -7.39 4.48
C VAL A 237 -6.45 -8.20 5.28
N ILE A 238 -6.80 -9.37 4.76
CA ILE A 238 -7.63 -10.38 5.41
C ILE A 238 -6.77 -11.60 5.68
N ASP A 239 -6.77 -12.05 6.92
CA ASP A 239 -6.11 -13.29 7.30
C ASP A 239 -7.02 -14.49 6.99
N LYS A 240 -6.68 -15.27 5.96
CA LYS A 240 -7.46 -16.47 5.59
C LYS A 240 -7.18 -17.66 6.51
N GLN A 241 -6.09 -17.65 7.28
CA GLN A 241 -5.72 -18.74 8.17
C GLN A 241 -6.44 -18.66 9.52
N GLU A 242 -6.46 -17.49 10.16
CA GLU A 242 -7.21 -17.29 11.42
C GLU A 242 -8.68 -16.95 11.18
N GLY A 243 -9.04 -16.57 9.95
CA GLY A 243 -10.37 -16.07 9.60
C GLY A 243 -10.63 -14.67 10.14
N SER A 244 -11.76 -14.07 9.73
CA SER A 244 -12.21 -12.82 10.32
C SER A 244 -12.81 -13.11 11.69
N GLN A 245 -12.12 -12.74 12.77
CA GLN A 245 -12.77 -12.73 14.08
C GLN A 245 -13.91 -11.70 14.03
N THR A 246 -15.15 -12.15 14.19
CA THR A 246 -16.29 -11.28 14.44
C THR A 246 -16.06 -10.62 15.79
N ALA A 247 -15.34 -9.49 15.79
CA ALA A 247 -15.24 -8.63 16.94
C ALA A 247 -16.67 -8.40 17.40
N THR A 248 -16.99 -8.87 18.62
CA THR A 248 -18.28 -8.63 19.23
C THR A 248 -18.51 -7.13 19.11
N ARG A 249 -19.60 -6.71 18.44
CA ARG A 249 -19.95 -5.30 18.18
C ARG A 249 -20.32 -4.60 19.50
N THR A 250 -19.41 -4.63 20.47
CA THR A 250 -19.34 -3.68 21.56
C THR A 250 -19.17 -2.34 20.87
N ARG A 251 -20.09 -1.40 21.17
CA ARG A 251 -20.12 -0.02 20.64
C ARG A 251 -18.76 0.42 20.11
N GLU A 252 -18.68 0.73 18.82
CA GLU A 252 -17.51 1.37 18.23
C GLU A 252 -17.11 2.52 19.16
N ASN A 253 -15.98 2.36 19.88
CA ASN A 253 -15.40 3.44 20.66
C ASN A 253 -14.78 4.41 19.65
N GLN A 254 -15.64 5.18 18.98
CA GLN A 254 -15.23 6.26 18.10
C GLN A 254 -14.53 7.29 18.98
N ASP A 255 -13.24 7.48 18.71
CA ASP A 255 -12.43 8.47 19.39
C ASP A 255 -11.68 9.33 18.38
N ILE A 256 -10.79 10.19 18.87
CA ILE A 256 -10.03 11.09 18.01
C ILE A 256 -9.24 10.34 16.92
N PHE A 257 -8.70 9.14 17.22
CA PHE A 257 -7.94 8.34 16.25
C PHE A 257 -8.82 7.76 15.14
N SER A 258 -10.07 7.39 15.46
CA SER A 258 -11.08 6.98 14.47
C SER A 258 -11.40 8.08 13.45
N CYS A 259 -11.13 9.34 13.79
CA CYS A 259 -11.64 10.51 13.06
C CYS A 259 -10.57 11.36 12.38
N LEU A 260 -9.29 11.00 12.50
CA LEU A 260 -8.19 11.86 12.05
C LEU A 260 -8.20 12.12 10.54
N VAL A 261 -8.59 11.13 9.74
CA VAL A 261 -8.64 11.24 8.27
C VAL A 261 -10.07 11.51 7.81
N SER A 262 -11.01 10.62 8.14
CA SER A 262 -12.34 10.59 7.53
C SER A 262 -13.46 11.28 8.32
N GLY A 263 -13.14 11.98 9.42
CA GLY A 263 -14.15 12.71 10.21
C GLY A 263 -15.21 11.81 10.85
N CYS A 264 -14.81 10.60 11.28
CA CYS A 264 -15.65 9.58 11.92
C CYS A 264 -16.72 8.92 11.03
N GLN A 265 -16.76 9.19 9.71
CA GLN A 265 -17.84 8.73 8.83
C GLN A 265 -17.56 7.40 8.11
N THR A 266 -16.38 6.81 8.25
CA THR A 266 -16.01 5.58 7.53
C THR A 266 -16.38 4.33 8.34
N GLN A 267 -17.58 3.81 8.13
CA GLN A 267 -17.88 2.41 8.42
C GLN A 267 -17.36 1.57 7.25
N LEU A 268 -16.27 0.85 7.47
CA LEU A 268 -15.79 -0.14 6.52
C LEU A 268 -16.81 -1.31 6.48
N PRO A 269 -17.14 -1.86 5.31
CA PRO A 269 -18.09 -2.97 5.24
C PRO A 269 -17.57 -4.21 5.98
N SER A 270 -18.39 -5.26 6.17
CA SER A 270 -17.90 -6.48 6.84
C SER A 270 -16.76 -7.14 6.05
N CYS A 271 -15.88 -7.86 6.73
CA CYS A 271 -14.79 -8.63 6.10
C CYS A 271 -15.33 -9.65 5.10
N ASP A 272 -16.44 -10.29 5.43
CA ASP A 272 -17.06 -11.36 4.63
C ASP A 272 -17.68 -10.85 3.33
N THR A 273 -17.81 -9.53 3.14
CA THR A 273 -18.35 -8.96 1.90
C THR A 273 -17.28 -8.69 0.85
N ILE A 274 -15.99 -8.88 1.17
CA ILE A 274 -14.91 -8.67 0.21
C ILE A 274 -14.67 -9.96 -0.57
N SER A 275 -15.13 -9.97 -1.81
CA SER A 275 -14.88 -11.06 -2.76
C SER A 275 -13.43 -11.06 -3.26
N GLU A 276 -12.92 -12.25 -3.62
CA GLU A 276 -11.55 -12.41 -4.13
C GLU A 276 -11.31 -11.69 -5.46
N LYS A 277 -12.36 -11.48 -6.25
CA LYS A 277 -12.27 -10.78 -7.54
C LYS A 277 -12.18 -9.25 -7.38
N HIS A 278 -12.39 -8.70 -6.17
CA HIS A 278 -12.62 -7.27 -5.96
C HIS A 278 -11.53 -6.38 -6.57
N SER A 279 -10.27 -6.60 -6.19
CA SER A 279 -9.12 -5.84 -6.71
C SER A 279 -8.95 -6.01 -8.22
N LEU A 280 -9.24 -7.21 -8.72
CA LEU A 280 -9.09 -7.55 -10.13
C LEU A 280 -10.11 -6.77 -10.99
N VAL A 281 -11.36 -6.73 -10.56
CA VAL A 281 -12.40 -5.90 -11.21
C VAL A 281 -11.98 -4.43 -11.23
N LEU A 282 -11.52 -3.88 -10.10
CA LEU A 282 -11.07 -2.48 -10.03
C LEU A 282 -9.97 -2.19 -11.06
N VAL A 283 -8.94 -3.05 -11.12
CA VAL A 283 -7.81 -2.86 -12.04
C VAL A 283 -8.21 -3.08 -13.50
N CYS A 284 -9.03 -4.08 -13.80
CA CYS A 284 -9.53 -4.35 -15.15
C CYS A 284 -10.44 -3.24 -15.68
N GLN A 285 -11.17 -2.53 -14.80
CA GLN A 285 -11.98 -1.38 -15.19
C GLN A 285 -11.16 -0.09 -15.34
N GLN A 286 -10.21 0.16 -14.43
CA GLN A 286 -9.65 1.51 -14.27
C GLN A 286 -8.24 1.67 -14.84
N LEU A 287 -7.43 0.60 -14.87
CA LEU A 287 -6.00 0.70 -15.20
C LEU A 287 -5.61 -0.05 -16.48
N LEU A 288 -6.08 -1.29 -16.66
CA LEU A 288 -5.70 -2.07 -17.84
C LEU A 288 -6.18 -1.47 -19.17
N PRO A 289 -7.39 -0.88 -19.29
CA PRO A 289 -7.80 -0.24 -20.53
C PRO A 289 -6.86 0.89 -20.95
N LEU A 290 -6.35 1.68 -19.99
CA LEU A 290 -5.41 2.77 -20.24
C LEU A 290 -4.05 2.27 -20.78
N LEU A 291 -3.69 1.02 -20.49
CA LEU A 291 -2.48 0.40 -21.02
C LEU A 291 -2.71 -0.27 -22.37
N LEU A 292 -3.85 -0.93 -22.57
CA LEU A 292 -4.03 -1.93 -23.63
C LEU A 292 -4.93 -1.50 -24.80
N GLN A 293 -5.82 -0.53 -24.59
CA GLN A 293 -6.84 -0.18 -25.58
C GLN A 293 -6.21 0.36 -26.87
N GLY A 294 -6.51 -0.28 -28.01
CA GLY A 294 -6.06 0.13 -29.34
C GLY A 294 -4.55 0.01 -29.58
N LYS A 295 -3.82 -0.73 -28.74
CA LYS A 295 -2.36 -0.91 -28.87
C LYS A 295 -1.98 -2.04 -29.81
N PHE A 296 -2.87 -3.00 -30.05
CA PHE A 296 -2.59 -4.21 -30.80
C PHE A 296 -3.40 -4.25 -32.10
N PRO A 297 -2.92 -4.95 -33.14
CA PRO A 297 -3.71 -5.19 -34.34
C PRO A 297 -4.84 -6.20 -34.07
N SER A 298 -5.91 -6.15 -34.87
CA SER A 298 -6.90 -7.23 -34.93
C SER A 298 -6.26 -8.51 -35.51
N PRO A 299 -6.61 -9.72 -35.02
CA PRO A 299 -7.68 -10.03 -34.07
C PRO A 299 -7.29 -9.92 -32.59
N VAL A 300 -6.00 -9.76 -32.27
CA VAL A 300 -5.49 -9.81 -30.89
C VAL A 300 -6.14 -8.73 -30.00
N GLN A 301 -6.35 -7.53 -30.53
CA GLN A 301 -7.03 -6.47 -29.78
C GLN A 301 -8.47 -6.85 -29.38
N GLU A 302 -9.21 -7.53 -30.25
CA GLU A 302 -10.59 -7.94 -29.98
C GLU A 302 -10.65 -8.97 -28.86
N GLU A 303 -9.69 -9.91 -28.82
CA GLU A 303 -9.54 -10.88 -27.74
C GLU A 303 -9.20 -10.22 -26.40
N ILE A 304 -8.29 -9.23 -26.43
CA ILE A 304 -7.93 -8.43 -25.25
C ILE A 304 -9.15 -7.68 -24.72
N ASP A 305 -9.89 -6.99 -25.60
CA ASP A 305 -11.03 -6.17 -25.21
C ASP A 305 -12.18 -7.02 -24.64
N LEU A 306 -12.40 -8.22 -25.20
CA LEU A 306 -13.37 -9.19 -24.67
C LEU A 306 -12.98 -9.67 -23.27
N ALA A 307 -11.71 -10.08 -23.09
CA ALA A 307 -11.22 -10.55 -21.79
C ALA A 307 -11.23 -9.44 -20.73
N LEU A 308 -10.89 -8.20 -21.10
CA LEU A 308 -10.98 -7.03 -20.22
C LEU A 308 -12.41 -6.75 -19.79
N THR A 309 -13.37 -6.83 -20.71
CA THR A 309 -14.79 -6.61 -20.41
C THR A 309 -15.29 -7.62 -19.38
N HIS A 310 -15.00 -8.91 -19.57
CA HIS A 310 -15.39 -9.95 -18.61
C HIS A 310 -14.66 -9.82 -17.27
N CYS A 311 -13.37 -9.46 -17.29
CA CYS A 311 -12.60 -9.24 -16.07
C CYS A 311 -13.12 -8.05 -15.25
N GLY A 312 -13.58 -7.01 -15.92
CA GLY A 312 -14.12 -5.81 -15.28
C GLY A 312 -15.59 -5.93 -14.84
N GLU A 313 -16.25 -7.07 -15.01
CA GLU A 313 -17.70 -7.16 -14.76
C GLU A 313 -18.01 -7.62 -13.31
N SER A 314 -18.40 -6.67 -12.45
CA SER A 314 -18.61 -6.93 -11.01
C SER A 314 -19.77 -7.88 -10.70
N SER A 315 -20.76 -7.99 -11.58
CA SER A 315 -21.92 -8.88 -11.47
C SER A 315 -21.59 -10.35 -11.70
N ARG A 316 -20.50 -10.67 -12.41
CA ARG A 316 -20.11 -12.05 -12.70
C ARG A 316 -19.59 -12.80 -11.48
N PRO A 317 -19.79 -14.12 -11.36
CA PRO A 317 -19.18 -14.93 -10.30
C PRO A 317 -17.65 -14.82 -10.27
N ASP A 318 -17.06 -14.97 -9.07
CA ASP A 318 -15.60 -14.92 -8.88
C ASP A 318 -14.81 -15.84 -9.84
N PRO A 319 -15.20 -17.12 -10.06
CA PRO A 319 -14.46 -18.00 -10.98
C PRO A 319 -14.41 -17.48 -12.43
N GLU A 320 -15.49 -16.85 -12.91
CA GLU A 320 -15.54 -16.32 -14.28
C GLU A 320 -14.61 -15.12 -14.45
N VAL A 321 -14.60 -14.20 -13.48
CA VAL A 321 -13.69 -13.04 -13.50
C VAL A 321 -12.24 -13.47 -13.42
N LEU A 322 -11.93 -14.44 -12.55
CA LEU A 322 -10.58 -14.99 -12.42
C LEU A 322 -10.13 -15.71 -13.70
N GLN A 323 -11.04 -16.46 -14.34
CA GLN A 323 -10.78 -17.11 -15.61
C GLN A 323 -10.51 -16.09 -16.73
N ALA A 324 -11.30 -15.02 -16.82
CA ALA A 324 -11.10 -13.95 -17.80
C ALA A 324 -9.75 -13.25 -17.62
N ALA A 325 -9.33 -13.00 -16.37
CA ALA A 325 -8.01 -12.46 -16.09
C ALA A 325 -6.86 -13.42 -16.45
N SER A 326 -7.04 -14.72 -16.22
CA SER A 326 -6.07 -15.73 -16.67
C SER A 326 -5.97 -15.76 -18.19
N GLN A 327 -7.10 -15.75 -18.90
CA GLN A 327 -7.13 -15.67 -20.36
C GLN A 327 -6.41 -14.43 -20.88
N LEU A 328 -6.68 -13.26 -20.28
CA LEU A 328 -5.99 -12.03 -20.60
C LEU A 328 -4.47 -12.16 -20.38
N LYS A 329 -4.05 -12.73 -19.25
CA LYS A 329 -2.63 -12.97 -18.96
C LYS A 329 -1.98 -13.90 -19.99
N ASP A 330 -2.70 -14.90 -20.48
CA ASP A 330 -2.23 -15.83 -21.51
C ASP A 330 -2.12 -15.18 -22.89
N ILE A 331 -3.06 -14.31 -23.26
CA ILE A 331 -3.00 -13.51 -24.50
C ILE A 331 -1.80 -12.55 -24.46
N LEU A 332 -1.57 -11.90 -23.31
CA LEU A 332 -0.49 -10.92 -23.15
C LEU A 332 0.90 -11.57 -23.10
N ARG A 333 1.00 -12.81 -22.60
CA ARG A 333 2.27 -13.52 -22.40
C ARG A 333 3.18 -13.52 -23.65
N PRO A 334 2.73 -13.94 -24.85
CA PRO A 334 3.53 -13.93 -26.07
C PRO A 334 3.83 -12.53 -26.63
N LEU A 335 3.11 -11.50 -26.18
CA LEU A 335 3.25 -10.12 -26.70
C LEU A 335 4.36 -9.34 -25.98
N ARG A 336 4.98 -9.92 -24.95
CA ARG A 336 6.06 -9.30 -24.16
C ARG A 336 7.40 -9.41 -24.90
N THR A 337 8.22 -8.37 -24.84
CA THR A 337 9.59 -8.38 -25.40
C THR A 337 10.57 -9.29 -24.62
N CYS A 338 11.55 -9.87 -25.31
CA CYS A 338 12.67 -10.63 -24.73
C CYS A 338 14.00 -9.85 -24.70
N ASP A 339 13.91 -8.51 -24.62
CA ASP A 339 15.08 -7.64 -24.50
C ASP A 339 15.90 -7.95 -23.21
N PRO A 340 17.23 -8.12 -23.32
CA PRO A 340 18.14 -8.35 -22.20
C PRO A 340 18.01 -7.41 -21.00
N ARG A 341 17.54 -6.17 -21.23
CA ARG A 341 17.27 -5.18 -20.18
C ARG A 341 16.20 -5.63 -19.19
N PHE A 342 15.32 -6.56 -19.58
CA PHE A 342 14.28 -7.14 -18.73
C PHE A 342 14.72 -8.52 -18.23
N ALA A 343 15.81 -8.55 -17.46
CA ALA A 343 16.49 -9.80 -17.10
C ALA A 343 15.59 -10.82 -16.37
N TYR A 344 14.52 -10.35 -15.70
CA TYR A 344 13.52 -11.20 -15.05
C TYR A 344 12.73 -12.09 -16.02
N ARG A 345 12.79 -11.82 -17.32
CA ARG A 345 12.12 -12.61 -18.36
C ARG A 345 12.97 -13.75 -18.92
N TYR A 346 14.27 -13.82 -18.59
CA TYR A 346 15.18 -14.79 -19.20
C TYR A 346 14.80 -16.26 -19.06
N PRO A 347 14.18 -16.74 -17.96
CA PRO A 347 13.67 -18.10 -17.94
C PRO A 347 12.60 -18.34 -19.02
N ASP A 348 11.64 -17.43 -19.17
CA ASP A 348 10.60 -17.54 -20.21
C ASP A 348 11.20 -17.41 -21.61
N CYS A 349 12.07 -16.42 -21.82
CA CYS A 349 12.66 -16.11 -23.13
C CYS A 349 13.74 -17.10 -23.60
N LYS A 350 14.30 -17.93 -22.72
CA LYS A 350 15.34 -18.90 -23.08
C LYS A 350 14.77 -20.29 -23.40
N TYR A 351 13.60 -20.62 -22.88
CA TYR A 351 13.07 -21.98 -22.88
C TYR A 351 11.69 -22.11 -23.57
N ASP A 352 11.13 -21.04 -24.11
CA ASP A 352 9.89 -21.07 -24.87
C ASP A 352 10.18 -20.97 -26.39
N ASP A 353 9.90 -22.05 -27.13
CA ASP A 353 10.13 -22.18 -28.58
C ASP A 353 9.32 -21.19 -29.44
N ARG A 354 8.45 -20.37 -28.82
CA ARG A 354 7.69 -19.31 -29.49
C ARG A 354 8.39 -17.95 -29.53
N PHE A 355 9.58 -17.82 -28.91
CA PHE A 355 10.35 -16.58 -28.83
C PHE A 355 11.72 -16.65 -29.49
#